data_AF-A0A7W9QIA8-F1
#
_entry.id   AF-A0A7W9QIA8-F1
#
_cell.length_a   1.000
_cell.length_b   1.000
_cell.length_c   1.000
_cell.angle_alpha   90.00
_cell.angle_beta   90.00
_cell.angle_gamma   90.00
#
_symmetry.space_group_name_H-M   'P 1'
#
loop_
_entity.id
_entity.type
_entity.pdbx_description
1 polymer ?
#
loop_
_entity_poly.entity_id
_entity_poly.type
_entity_poly.pdbx_seq_one_letter_code
_entity_poly.pdbx_strand_id
1 'polypeptide(L)'
;MMSPKTTTTSLLVKSALRYVQPDHLGTPREVIDPTRDLAIWRWDLKGEAFGSTAPDQDPDKDGTAFVFDMRFPGQRYDALSGLNQNYFRDYEPGTGRYVQSDPLGLTAGASTYAYVSARPLQGVDSLGLADDFYLPTEVPETPELQAVRSRLQGLANRAEATVDATCGLRCALPWIRGTLIHSEFKRLVDTTCPASDYATEISYKGGIVVRYGAEDSSRADVVYSPIDRPKVVFDLKTGLAYLTWGQFNAYGKNLPLNTPVSVIRPEGVE
;
A
#
# COMPACT_ATOMS: atom_id res chain seq x y z
N MET A 1 -13.89 3.06 27.00
CA MET A 1 -14.60 2.78 25.73
C MET A 1 -14.11 3.81 24.72
N MET A 2 -13.26 3.43 23.77
CA MET A 2 -12.86 4.31 22.66
C MET A 2 -13.97 4.26 21.61
N SER A 3 -14.62 5.39 21.32
CA SER A 3 -15.49 5.50 20.15
C SER A 3 -14.67 5.22 18.88
N PRO A 4 -15.17 4.38 17.95
CA PRO A 4 -14.53 4.26 16.65
C PRO A 4 -14.61 5.62 15.96
N LYS A 5 -13.47 6.10 15.44
CA LYS A 5 -13.46 7.27 14.55
C LYS A 5 -14.09 6.83 13.23
N THR A 6 -15.38 7.09 13.06
CA THR A 6 -16.07 6.91 11.79
C THR A 6 -15.61 8.05 10.86
N THR A 7 -14.76 7.74 9.89
CA THR A 7 -14.38 8.71 8.85
C THR A 7 -15.57 8.87 7.91
N THR A 8 -16.40 9.88 8.14
CA THR A 8 -17.52 10.21 7.25
C THR A 8 -17.05 11.04 6.08
N THR A 9 -17.20 10.53 4.86
CA THR A 9 -16.90 11.25 3.62
C THR A 9 -18.18 11.85 3.05
N SER A 10 -18.12 13.07 2.51
CA SER A 10 -19.29 13.72 1.91
C SER A 10 -19.34 13.53 0.39
N LEU A 11 -20.53 13.22 -0.14
CA LEU A 11 -20.83 13.12 -1.56
C LEU A 11 -21.89 14.17 -1.94
N LEU A 12 -21.71 14.85 -3.08
CA LEU A 12 -22.69 15.79 -3.62
C LEU A 12 -23.45 15.14 -4.77
N VAL A 13 -24.76 14.92 -4.61
CA VAL A 13 -25.65 14.36 -5.65
C VAL A 13 -26.74 15.37 -5.96
N LYS A 14 -26.83 15.83 -7.22
CA LYS A 14 -27.81 16.85 -7.65
C LYS A 14 -27.83 18.08 -6.70
N SER A 15 -26.66 18.52 -6.26
CA SER A 15 -26.46 19.63 -5.31
C SER A 15 -26.95 19.38 -3.87
N ALA A 16 -27.34 18.15 -3.52
CA ALA A 16 -27.64 17.73 -2.16
C ALA A 16 -26.47 16.94 -1.55
N LEU A 17 -26.13 17.27 -0.30
CA LEU A 17 -25.07 16.59 0.45
C LEU A 17 -25.57 15.24 0.96
N ARG A 18 -24.72 14.22 0.86
CA ARG A 18 -24.90 12.87 1.39
C ARG A 18 -23.65 12.45 2.15
N TYR A 19 -23.81 11.70 3.22
CA TYR A 19 -22.70 11.20 4.02
C TYR A 19 -22.48 9.72 3.75
N VAL A 20 -21.29 9.37 3.26
CA VAL A 20 -20.87 7.99 3.09
C VAL A 20 -20.17 7.55 4.38
N GLN A 21 -20.68 6.48 4.98
CA GLN A 21 -20.09 5.83 6.14
C GLN A 21 -19.40 4.53 5.69
N PRO A 22 -18.07 4.51 5.64
CA PRO A 22 -17.30 3.33 5.29
C PRO A 22 -16.99 2.44 6.51
N ASP A 23 -16.48 1.23 6.24
CA ASP A 23 -15.81 0.39 7.24
C ASP A 23 -14.33 0.78 7.45
N HIS A 24 -13.58 -0.06 8.18
CA HIS A 24 -12.16 0.18 8.48
C HIS A 24 -11.24 0.13 7.26
N LEU A 25 -11.72 -0.40 6.12
CA LEU A 25 -10.99 -0.46 4.86
C LEU A 25 -11.39 0.66 3.89
N GLY A 26 -12.37 1.49 4.24
CA GLY A 26 -12.91 2.49 3.31
C GLY A 26 -14.03 1.97 2.42
N THR A 27 -14.50 0.73 2.61
CA THR A 27 -15.63 0.17 1.84
C THR A 27 -16.92 0.86 2.27
N PRO A 28 -17.70 1.48 1.37
CA PRO A 28 -18.99 2.08 1.73
C PRO A 28 -19.94 1.07 2.35
N ARG A 29 -20.47 1.38 3.54
CA ARG A 29 -21.45 0.54 4.25
C ARG A 29 -22.83 1.17 4.29
N GLU A 30 -22.89 2.49 4.43
CA GLU A 30 -24.14 3.23 4.43
C GLU A 30 -23.97 4.58 3.71
N VAL A 31 -25.04 5.06 3.09
CA VAL A 31 -25.18 6.46 2.66
C VAL A 31 -26.33 7.07 3.43
N ILE A 32 -26.07 8.20 4.09
CA ILE A 32 -27.01 8.88 4.97
C ILE A 32 -27.45 10.19 4.32
N ASP A 33 -28.76 10.45 4.36
CA ASP A 33 -29.32 11.78 4.12
C ASP A 33 -29.17 12.63 5.39
N PRO A 34 -28.25 13.62 5.43
CA PRO A 34 -28.00 14.39 6.64
C PRO A 34 -29.18 15.30 7.04
N THR A 35 -30.14 15.54 6.15
CA THR A 35 -31.32 16.36 6.45
C THR A 35 -32.36 15.55 7.24
N ARG A 36 -32.46 14.26 6.92
CA ARG A 36 -33.45 13.34 7.50
C ARG A 36 -32.87 12.46 8.60
N ASP A 37 -31.55 12.38 8.69
CA ASP A 37 -30.80 11.46 9.55
C ASP A 37 -31.21 9.99 9.34
N LEU A 38 -31.38 9.60 8.07
CA LEU A 38 -31.76 8.25 7.66
C LEU A 38 -30.76 7.69 6.65
N ALA A 39 -30.46 6.40 6.79
CA ALA A 39 -29.77 5.66 5.74
C ALA A 39 -30.70 5.53 4.53
N ILE A 40 -30.20 5.90 3.36
CA ILE A 40 -30.89 5.82 2.06
C ILE A 40 -30.28 4.78 1.13
N TRP A 41 -29.16 4.18 1.55
CA TRP A 41 -28.51 3.06 0.89
C TRP A 41 -27.68 2.31 1.93
N ARG A 42 -27.66 0.98 1.87
CA ARG A 42 -26.93 0.14 2.82
C ARG A 42 -26.34 -1.09 2.16
N TRP A 43 -25.10 -1.42 2.53
CA TRP A 43 -24.40 -2.62 2.09
C TRP A 43 -23.65 -3.26 3.26
N ASP A 44 -24.36 -4.10 4.01
CA ASP A 44 -23.88 -4.60 5.31
C ASP A 44 -22.96 -5.83 5.24
N LEU A 45 -22.88 -6.49 4.07
CA LEU A 45 -22.07 -7.70 3.80
C LEU A 45 -22.15 -8.75 4.91
N LYS A 46 -23.32 -8.91 5.53
CA LYS A 46 -23.46 -9.84 6.65
C LYS A 46 -23.33 -11.28 6.18
N GLY A 47 -22.36 -11.99 6.77
CA GLY A 47 -22.15 -13.41 6.54
C GLY A 47 -21.37 -13.74 5.27
N GLU A 48 -20.75 -12.75 4.64
CA GLU A 48 -19.91 -12.93 3.46
C GLU A 48 -18.68 -12.01 3.54
N ALA A 49 -17.70 -12.22 2.66
CA ALA A 49 -16.43 -11.50 2.72
C ALA A 49 -15.99 -10.87 1.40
N PHE A 50 -16.63 -11.22 0.28
CA PHE A 50 -16.14 -10.93 -1.07
C PHE A 50 -17.04 -9.96 -1.85
N GLY A 51 -18.04 -9.34 -1.20
CA GLY A 51 -18.90 -8.36 -1.82
C GLY A 51 -19.97 -8.96 -2.73
N SER A 52 -20.36 -10.22 -2.50
CA SER A 52 -21.27 -10.97 -3.36
C SER A 52 -22.74 -10.58 -3.23
N THR A 53 -23.14 -9.96 -2.11
CA THR A 53 -24.53 -9.53 -1.89
C THR A 53 -24.78 -8.19 -2.57
N ALA A 54 -25.99 -7.96 -3.07
CA ALA A 54 -26.40 -6.64 -3.55
C ALA A 54 -26.66 -5.66 -2.39
N PRO A 55 -26.42 -4.36 -2.56
CA PRO A 55 -26.84 -3.36 -1.58
C PRO A 55 -28.36 -3.20 -1.54
N ASP A 56 -28.87 -2.87 -0.35
CA ASP A 56 -30.23 -2.36 -0.15
C ASP A 56 -30.27 -0.89 -0.58
N GLN A 57 -31.02 -0.60 -1.65
CA GLN A 57 -31.12 0.72 -2.25
C GLN A 57 -32.29 1.56 -1.70
N ASP A 58 -33.15 0.99 -0.84
CA ASP A 58 -34.27 1.69 -0.21
C ASP A 58 -34.45 1.21 1.26
N PRO A 59 -33.41 1.37 2.12
CA PRO A 59 -33.49 0.93 3.51
C PRO A 59 -34.44 1.78 4.36
N ASP A 60 -34.77 3.01 3.94
CA ASP A 60 -35.78 3.88 4.58
C ASP A 60 -37.22 3.60 4.13
N LYS A 61 -37.41 2.78 3.09
CA LYS A 61 -38.70 2.27 2.60
C LYS A 61 -39.65 3.37 2.16
N ASP A 62 -39.11 4.43 1.57
CA ASP A 62 -39.90 5.54 1.04
C ASP A 62 -40.34 5.31 -0.42
N GLY A 63 -39.91 4.19 -1.02
CA GLY A 63 -40.21 3.81 -2.39
C GLY A 63 -39.27 4.43 -3.43
N THR A 64 -38.25 5.17 -3.00
CA THR A 64 -37.27 5.84 -3.86
C THR A 64 -35.89 5.21 -3.70
N ALA A 65 -35.50 4.37 -4.67
CA ALA A 65 -34.17 3.77 -4.65
C ALA A 65 -33.04 4.81 -4.84
N PHE A 66 -32.03 4.78 -3.97
CA PHE A 66 -30.77 5.47 -4.16
C PHE A 66 -29.74 4.52 -4.77
N VAL A 67 -29.35 4.76 -6.02
CA VAL A 67 -28.33 3.95 -6.70
C VAL A 67 -26.94 4.47 -6.35
N PHE A 68 -26.15 3.62 -5.70
CA PHE A 68 -24.74 3.88 -5.41
C PHE A 68 -23.88 2.69 -5.85
N ASP A 69 -23.09 2.91 -6.91
CA ASP A 69 -22.35 1.84 -7.60
C ASP A 69 -20.99 1.54 -6.96
N MET A 70 -20.53 2.32 -5.98
CA MET A 70 -19.25 2.07 -5.32
C MET A 70 -19.27 0.74 -4.56
N ARG A 71 -18.16 -0.01 -4.63
CA ARG A 71 -17.98 -1.31 -3.96
C ARG A 71 -16.75 -1.25 -3.06
N PHE A 72 -15.91 -2.30 -3.02
CA PHE A 72 -14.61 -2.20 -2.35
C PHE A 72 -13.79 -1.03 -2.90
N PRO A 73 -12.80 -0.51 -2.17
CA PRO A 73 -11.96 0.59 -2.66
C PRO A 73 -11.44 0.33 -4.08
N GLY A 74 -11.53 1.34 -4.95
CA GLY A 74 -11.21 1.26 -6.39
C GLY A 74 -12.32 0.71 -7.28
N GLN A 75 -13.33 0.04 -6.71
CA GLN A 75 -14.32 -0.70 -7.47
C GLN A 75 -15.61 0.08 -7.70
N ARG A 76 -16.13 -0.03 -8.93
CA ARG A 76 -17.47 0.43 -9.31
C ARG A 76 -18.24 -0.71 -9.98
N TYR A 77 -19.43 -1.00 -9.46
CA TYR A 77 -20.34 -1.98 -10.04
C TYR A 77 -20.83 -1.54 -11.42
N ASP A 78 -20.73 -2.45 -12.38
CA ASP A 78 -21.33 -2.32 -13.70
C ASP A 78 -22.53 -3.26 -13.83
N ALA A 79 -23.72 -2.67 -13.92
CA ALA A 79 -24.96 -3.42 -13.99
C ALA A 79 -25.13 -4.21 -15.30
N LEU A 80 -24.42 -3.85 -16.38
CA LEU A 80 -24.51 -4.57 -17.65
C LEU A 80 -23.78 -5.91 -17.61
N SER A 81 -22.56 -5.93 -17.06
CA SER A 81 -21.75 -7.14 -16.91
C SER A 81 -22.07 -7.92 -15.63
N GLY A 82 -22.57 -7.26 -14.59
CA GLY A 82 -22.68 -7.82 -13.24
C GLY A 82 -21.34 -7.91 -12.51
N LEU A 83 -20.28 -7.33 -13.08
CA LEU A 83 -18.94 -7.28 -12.50
C LEU A 83 -18.69 -5.95 -11.81
N ASN A 84 -17.68 -5.92 -10.95
CA ASN A 84 -17.14 -4.69 -10.39
C ASN A 84 -15.94 -4.27 -11.24
N GLN A 85 -16.06 -3.21 -12.02
CA GLN A 85 -14.91 -2.61 -12.70
C GLN A 85 -13.92 -2.11 -11.65
N ASN A 86 -12.68 -2.56 -11.73
CA ASN A 86 -11.58 -2.20 -10.84
C ASN A 86 -10.35 -1.80 -11.66
N TYR A 87 -10.49 -0.70 -12.39
CA TYR A 87 -9.47 -0.10 -13.24
C TYR A 87 -8.77 -1.09 -14.19
N PHE A 88 -7.65 -1.72 -13.82
CA PHE A 88 -6.93 -2.67 -14.67
C PHE A 88 -7.66 -4.01 -14.88
N ARG A 89 -8.62 -4.35 -14.01
CA ARG A 89 -9.34 -5.63 -14.07
C ARG A 89 -10.79 -5.47 -13.66
N ASP A 90 -11.61 -6.44 -14.03
CA ASP A 90 -12.98 -6.59 -13.55
C ASP A 90 -13.03 -7.71 -12.51
N TYR A 91 -13.65 -7.39 -11.38
CA TYR A 91 -13.78 -8.27 -10.23
C TYR A 91 -15.15 -8.94 -10.22
N GLU A 92 -15.15 -10.27 -10.09
CA GLU A 92 -16.35 -11.08 -9.94
C GLU A 92 -16.54 -11.43 -8.45
N PRO A 93 -17.49 -10.79 -7.75
CA PRO A 93 -17.64 -10.96 -6.32
C PRO A 93 -18.17 -12.35 -5.92
N GLY A 94 -18.87 -13.05 -6.82
CA GLY A 94 -19.40 -14.40 -6.58
C GLY A 94 -18.29 -15.45 -6.43
N THR A 95 -17.18 -15.30 -7.15
CA THR A 95 -16.00 -16.18 -7.02
C THR A 95 -14.91 -15.59 -6.13
N GLY A 96 -14.98 -14.30 -5.82
CA GLY A 96 -13.97 -13.59 -5.04
C GLY A 96 -12.68 -13.38 -5.83
N ARG A 97 -12.77 -13.28 -7.17
CA ARG A 97 -11.61 -13.27 -8.08
C ARG A 97 -11.77 -12.21 -9.16
N TYR A 98 -10.64 -11.82 -9.74
CA TYR A 98 -10.64 -11.10 -11.01
C TYR A 98 -10.94 -12.06 -12.17
N VAL A 99 -11.59 -11.54 -13.22
CA VAL A 99 -11.85 -12.31 -14.44
C VAL A 99 -10.68 -12.27 -15.42
N GLN A 100 -9.82 -11.25 -15.32
CA GLN A 100 -8.54 -11.18 -16.03
C GLN A 100 -7.36 -11.59 -15.13
N SER A 101 -6.33 -12.18 -15.74
CA SER A 101 -5.04 -12.39 -15.06
C SER A 101 -4.39 -11.03 -14.75
N ASP A 102 -3.69 -10.94 -13.62
CA ASP A 102 -2.94 -9.76 -13.22
C ASP A 102 -1.93 -9.35 -14.31
N PRO A 103 -1.93 -8.09 -14.78
CA PRO A 103 -0.93 -7.56 -15.71
C PRO A 103 0.51 -7.68 -15.21
N LEU A 104 0.72 -7.72 -13.89
CA LEU A 104 2.02 -7.93 -13.27
C LEU A 104 2.44 -9.42 -13.26
N GLY A 105 1.58 -10.32 -13.73
CA GLY A 105 1.83 -11.76 -13.78
C GLY A 105 2.10 -12.34 -12.39
N LEU A 106 3.02 -13.31 -12.30
CA LEU A 106 3.35 -13.98 -11.03
C LEU A 106 4.02 -13.07 -9.99
N THR A 107 4.42 -11.84 -10.35
CA THR A 107 4.93 -10.87 -9.37
C THR A 107 3.82 -10.35 -8.44
N ALA A 108 2.56 -10.47 -8.88
CA ALA A 108 1.37 -10.19 -8.08
C ALA A 108 1.10 -11.24 -6.97
N GLY A 109 1.77 -12.40 -7.04
CA GLY A 109 1.55 -13.53 -6.16
C GLY A 109 1.26 -14.82 -6.92
N ALA A 110 1.10 -15.91 -6.15
CA ALA A 110 0.96 -17.26 -6.71
C ALA A 110 -0.31 -17.46 -7.55
N SER A 111 -1.35 -16.65 -7.32
CA SER A 111 -2.59 -16.67 -8.11
C SER A 111 -2.82 -15.30 -8.72
N THR A 112 -2.61 -15.18 -10.04
CA THR A 112 -2.79 -13.93 -10.79
C THR A 112 -4.25 -13.47 -10.91
N TYR A 113 -5.21 -14.25 -10.40
CA TYR A 113 -6.64 -13.90 -10.40
C TYR A 113 -7.18 -13.63 -9.00
N ALA A 114 -6.36 -13.78 -7.94
CA ALA A 114 -6.86 -13.61 -6.59
C ALA A 114 -7.08 -12.13 -6.25
N TYR A 115 -8.20 -11.83 -5.60
CA TYR A 115 -8.39 -10.54 -4.93
C TYR A 115 -7.74 -10.58 -3.55
N VAL A 116 -6.79 -9.68 -3.28
CA VAL A 116 -6.19 -9.43 -1.94
C VAL A 116 -5.70 -10.74 -1.28
N SER A 117 -5.08 -11.64 -2.04
CA SER A 117 -4.64 -12.96 -1.55
C SER A 117 -5.69 -13.74 -0.74
N ALA A 118 -6.97 -13.62 -1.10
CA ALA A 118 -8.13 -14.18 -0.39
C ALA A 118 -8.33 -13.66 1.05
N ARG A 119 -7.89 -12.43 1.34
CA ARG A 119 -8.03 -11.74 2.64
C ARG A 119 -8.78 -10.40 2.53
N PRO A 120 -9.99 -10.36 1.92
CA PRO A 120 -10.73 -9.12 1.65
C PRO A 120 -11.15 -8.34 2.91
N LEU A 121 -11.13 -8.96 4.09
CA LEU A 121 -11.42 -8.29 5.36
C LEU A 121 -10.21 -7.50 5.92
N GLN A 122 -9.03 -7.68 5.33
CA GLN A 122 -7.77 -7.15 5.85
C GLN A 122 -7.00 -6.32 4.83
N GLY A 123 -7.42 -6.31 3.57
CA GLY A 123 -6.72 -5.60 2.51
C GLY A 123 -7.65 -5.12 1.42
N VAL A 124 -7.11 -4.29 0.56
CA VAL A 124 -7.81 -3.60 -0.51
C VAL A 124 -6.93 -3.63 -1.76
N ASP A 125 -7.53 -3.48 -2.92
CA ASP A 125 -6.80 -3.41 -4.20
C ASP A 125 -7.52 -2.35 -5.05
N SER A 126 -7.14 -1.08 -4.88
CA SER A 126 -7.85 0.05 -5.49
C SER A 126 -7.54 0.24 -6.97
N LEU A 127 -6.53 -0.45 -7.50
CA LEU A 127 -6.10 -0.35 -8.89
C LEU A 127 -6.48 -1.59 -9.71
N GLY A 128 -6.86 -2.69 -9.06
CA GLY A 128 -6.95 -3.98 -9.74
C GLY A 128 -5.57 -4.52 -10.11
N LEU A 129 -4.55 -4.25 -9.32
CA LEU A 129 -3.20 -4.82 -9.42
C LEU A 129 -2.81 -5.27 -8.02
N ALA A 130 -2.29 -6.49 -7.89
CA ALA A 130 -1.71 -7.05 -6.68
C ALA A 130 -1.71 -6.12 -5.45
N ASP A 131 -2.72 -6.23 -4.59
CA ASP A 131 -2.84 -5.64 -3.24
C ASP A 131 -2.30 -4.20 -3.07
N ASP A 132 -3.12 -3.25 -2.65
CA ASP A 132 -2.68 -1.90 -2.22
C ASP A 132 -1.72 -1.92 -1.00
N PHE A 133 -1.32 -3.10 -0.51
CA PHE A 133 -0.09 -3.24 0.27
C PHE A 133 1.21 -3.00 -0.55
N TYR A 134 1.10 -2.71 -1.85
CA TYR A 134 2.19 -2.18 -2.69
C TYR A 134 2.33 -0.66 -2.67
N LEU A 135 1.48 0.06 -1.95
CA LEU A 135 1.92 1.30 -1.35
C LEU A 135 2.48 0.92 0.03
N PRO A 136 3.80 1.08 0.28
CA PRO A 136 4.22 1.71 1.52
C PRO A 136 3.09 2.61 2.00
N THR A 137 2.54 2.41 3.20
CA THR A 137 1.71 3.42 3.87
C THR A 137 2.16 4.77 3.35
N GLU A 138 1.33 5.48 2.60
CA GLU A 138 1.69 6.81 2.09
C GLU A 138 2.28 7.50 3.32
N VAL A 139 3.60 7.66 3.30
CA VAL A 139 4.30 8.28 4.42
C VAL A 139 3.57 9.59 4.54
N PRO A 140 2.85 9.88 5.65
CA PRO A 140 1.97 11.04 5.69
C PRO A 140 2.78 12.20 5.16
N GLU A 141 2.34 12.75 4.03
CA GLU A 141 3.18 13.57 3.15
C GLU A 141 3.40 14.95 3.76
N THR A 142 4.04 14.96 4.92
CA THR A 142 4.63 16.17 5.44
C THR A 142 5.66 16.60 4.41
N PRO A 143 5.77 17.91 4.15
CA PRO A 143 6.82 18.43 3.28
C PRO A 143 8.23 17.94 3.67
N GLU A 144 8.44 17.68 4.97
CA GLU A 144 9.65 17.05 5.49
C GLU A 144 9.89 15.67 4.88
N LEU A 145 8.92 14.74 4.96
CA LEU A 145 9.10 13.36 4.51
C LEU A 145 9.14 13.25 2.99
N GLN A 146 8.43 14.12 2.26
CA GLN A 146 8.57 14.26 0.80
C GLN A 146 9.98 14.71 0.40
N ALA A 147 10.57 15.68 1.13
CA ALA A 147 11.92 16.15 0.87
C ALA A 147 12.98 15.08 1.18
N VAL A 148 12.80 14.32 2.26
CA VAL A 148 13.66 13.18 2.61
C VAL A 148 13.61 12.11 1.52
N ARG A 149 12.40 11.71 1.09
CA ARG A 149 12.22 10.73 0.00
C ARG A 149 12.89 11.20 -1.28
N SER A 150 12.63 12.43 -1.72
CA SER A 150 13.21 13.01 -2.93
C SER A 150 14.74 13.03 -2.87
N ARG A 151 15.32 13.37 -1.72
CA ARG A 151 16.78 13.33 -1.51
C ARG A 151 17.32 11.92 -1.66
N LEU A 152 16.75 10.95 -0.94
CA LEU A 152 17.22 9.57 -0.98
C LEU A 152 17.01 8.93 -2.35
N GLN A 153 15.94 9.26 -3.06
CA GLN A 153 15.71 8.86 -4.45
C GLN A 153 16.84 9.36 -5.37
N GLY A 154 17.22 10.64 -5.24
CA GLY A 154 18.35 11.19 -5.99
C GLY A 154 19.69 10.52 -5.67
N LEU A 155 19.92 10.11 -4.42
CA LEU A 155 21.10 9.34 -4.03
C LEU A 155 21.06 7.90 -4.58
N ALA A 156 19.89 7.26 -4.61
CA ALA A 156 19.69 5.93 -5.18
C ALA A 156 19.98 5.92 -6.68
N ASN A 157 19.44 6.88 -7.44
CA ASN A 157 19.73 7.07 -8.86
C ASN A 157 21.22 7.29 -9.11
N ARG A 158 21.89 8.09 -8.25
CA ARG A 158 23.33 8.34 -8.37
C ARG A 158 24.16 7.10 -8.05
N ALA A 159 23.75 6.31 -7.06
CA ALA A 159 24.41 5.05 -6.72
C ALA A 159 24.37 4.08 -7.89
N GLU A 160 23.20 3.92 -8.51
CA GLU A 160 23.04 3.08 -9.70
C GLU A 160 23.91 3.56 -10.86
N ALA A 161 23.84 4.85 -11.20
CA ALA A 161 24.65 5.41 -12.28
C ALA A 161 26.16 5.26 -12.03
N THR A 162 26.61 5.40 -10.78
CA THR A 162 28.03 5.23 -10.41
C THR A 162 28.46 3.78 -10.57
N VAL A 163 27.63 2.83 -10.11
CA VAL A 163 27.94 1.41 -10.25
C VAL A 163 27.93 1.01 -11.72
N ASP A 164 26.93 1.39 -12.50
CA ASP A 164 26.85 1.06 -13.92
C ASP A 164 28.05 1.60 -14.72
N ALA A 165 28.52 2.80 -14.38
CA ALA A 165 29.70 3.40 -15.01
C ALA A 165 31.04 2.72 -14.63
N THR A 166 31.14 2.08 -13.46
CA THR A 166 32.42 1.63 -12.89
C THR A 166 32.57 0.11 -12.81
N CYS A 167 31.47 -0.63 -12.81
CA CYS A 167 31.44 -2.04 -12.46
C CYS A 167 31.90 -2.97 -13.58
N GLY A 168 31.77 -2.56 -14.85
CA GLY A 168 32.14 -3.36 -16.02
C GLY A 168 31.54 -4.77 -15.99
N LEU A 169 32.34 -5.78 -16.32
CA LEU A 169 31.90 -7.19 -16.34
C LEU A 169 31.46 -7.73 -14.96
N ARG A 170 31.78 -7.05 -13.85
CA ARG A 170 31.33 -7.48 -12.50
C ARG A 170 29.80 -7.36 -12.34
N CYS A 171 29.15 -6.52 -13.14
CA CYS A 171 27.69 -6.31 -13.11
C CYS A 171 26.94 -7.19 -14.10
N ALA A 172 27.63 -8.11 -14.79
CA ALA A 172 26.97 -9.08 -15.66
C ALA A 172 25.97 -9.97 -14.91
N LEU A 173 26.16 -10.13 -13.59
CA LEU A 173 25.23 -10.85 -12.72
C LEU A 173 24.36 -9.83 -11.95
N PRO A 174 23.03 -9.85 -12.14
CA PRO A 174 22.13 -8.85 -11.55
C PRO A 174 22.22 -8.73 -10.02
N TRP A 175 22.46 -9.84 -9.31
CA TRP A 175 22.59 -9.83 -7.85
C TRP A 175 23.89 -9.16 -7.36
N ILE A 176 24.98 -9.25 -8.13
CA ILE A 176 26.23 -8.55 -7.81
C ILE A 176 26.04 -7.06 -8.04
N ARG A 177 25.42 -6.69 -9.16
CA ARG A 177 25.05 -5.30 -9.46
C ARG A 177 24.22 -4.70 -8.32
N GLY A 178 23.14 -5.36 -7.90
CA GLY A 178 22.31 -4.90 -6.80
C GLY A 178 23.08 -4.69 -5.50
N THR A 179 23.96 -5.63 -5.13
CA THR A 179 24.78 -5.52 -3.91
C THR A 179 25.73 -4.32 -3.96
N LEU A 180 26.33 -4.05 -5.12
CA LEU A 180 27.19 -2.88 -5.33
C LEU A 180 26.41 -1.57 -5.23
N ILE A 181 25.18 -1.53 -5.77
CA ILE A 181 24.30 -0.36 -5.68
C ILE A 181 23.92 -0.08 -4.22
N HIS A 182 23.56 -1.09 -3.42
CA HIS A 182 23.30 -0.89 -1.99
C HIS A 182 24.53 -0.35 -1.26
N SER A 183 25.71 -0.91 -1.57
CA SER A 183 26.98 -0.47 -0.95
C SER A 183 27.30 0.99 -1.28
N GLU A 184 27.11 1.40 -2.54
CA GLU A 184 27.34 2.78 -2.98
C GLU A 184 26.26 3.73 -2.45
N PHE A 185 25.00 3.30 -2.41
CA PHE A 185 23.91 4.07 -1.83
C PHE A 185 24.16 4.36 -0.35
N LYS A 186 24.54 3.34 0.42
CA LYS A 186 24.96 3.49 1.82
C LYS A 186 26.07 4.54 1.95
N ARG A 187 27.13 4.42 1.14
CA ARG A 187 28.26 5.35 1.15
C ARG A 187 27.79 6.78 0.87
N LEU A 188 26.91 6.98 -0.11
CA LEU A 188 26.36 8.29 -0.45
C LEU A 188 25.51 8.87 0.70
N VAL A 189 24.65 8.08 1.32
CA VAL A 189 23.85 8.54 2.48
C VAL A 189 24.79 8.94 3.62
N ASP A 190 25.72 8.08 4.00
CA ASP A 190 26.66 8.33 5.12
C ASP A 190 27.54 9.56 4.91
N THR A 191 27.84 9.90 3.65
CA THR A 191 28.75 11.02 3.32
C THR A 191 28.03 12.33 3.02
N THR A 192 26.73 12.29 2.69
CA THR A 192 25.98 13.49 2.24
C THR A 192 24.81 13.87 3.14
N CYS A 193 24.35 12.96 3.99
CA CYS A 193 23.26 13.20 4.93
C CYS A 193 23.81 13.41 6.35
N PRO A 194 23.19 14.30 7.15
CA PRO A 194 23.60 14.51 8.53
C PRO A 194 23.32 13.27 9.39
N ALA A 195 24.35 12.77 10.06
CA ALA A 195 24.25 11.58 10.93
C ALA A 195 23.32 11.78 12.15
N SER A 196 22.92 13.03 12.45
CA SER A 196 21.89 13.30 13.45
C SER A 196 20.51 12.80 13.03
N ASP A 197 20.27 12.75 11.71
CA ASP A 197 18.93 12.52 11.16
C ASP A 197 18.82 11.21 10.38
N TYR A 198 19.94 10.69 9.88
CA TYR A 198 20.00 9.51 9.03
C TYR A 198 20.93 8.45 9.62
N ALA A 199 20.46 7.20 9.62
CA ALA A 199 21.28 6.04 9.93
C ALA A 199 21.11 4.99 8.83
N THR A 200 22.18 4.30 8.47
CA THR A 200 22.14 3.25 7.43
C THR A 200 22.33 1.87 8.02
N GLU A 201 21.78 0.85 7.35
CA GLU A 201 22.00 -0.57 7.68
C GLU A 201 21.61 -0.98 9.12
N ILE A 202 20.57 -0.35 9.68
CA ILE A 202 20.12 -0.62 11.04
C ILE A 202 19.22 -1.85 11.06
N SER A 203 19.53 -2.80 11.95
CA SER A 203 18.75 -4.01 12.15
C SER A 203 17.86 -3.91 13.38
N TYR A 204 16.62 -4.38 13.27
CA TYR A 204 15.64 -4.38 14.34
C TYR A 204 15.11 -5.78 14.63
N LYS A 205 14.78 -6.05 15.89
CA LYS A 205 14.05 -7.25 16.33
C LYS A 205 13.12 -6.87 17.47
N GLY A 206 11.82 -7.14 17.31
CA GLY A 206 10.82 -6.82 18.35
C GLY A 206 10.80 -5.35 18.79
N GLY A 207 11.07 -4.41 17.88
CA GLY A 207 11.06 -2.97 18.13
C GLY A 207 12.34 -2.39 18.69
N ILE A 208 13.41 -3.17 18.87
CA ILE A 208 14.70 -2.68 19.37
C ILE A 208 15.82 -2.88 18.34
N VAL A 209 16.81 -2.00 18.39
CA VAL A 209 18.02 -2.11 17.56
C VAL A 209 18.85 -3.30 18.00
N VAL A 210 19.25 -4.12 17.03
CA VAL A 210 20.11 -5.30 17.23
C VAL A 210 21.31 -5.25 16.31
N ARG A 211 22.30 -6.12 16.57
CA ARG A 211 23.47 -6.24 15.69
C ARG A 211 23.05 -6.79 14.32
N TYR A 212 23.80 -6.37 13.30
CA TYR A 212 23.67 -6.93 11.95
C TYR A 212 23.77 -8.46 11.96
N GLY A 213 22.89 -9.11 11.19
CA GLY A 213 22.86 -10.57 11.06
C GLY A 213 22.19 -11.29 12.23
N ALA A 214 21.54 -10.58 13.16
CA ALA A 214 20.73 -11.21 14.18
C ALA A 214 19.61 -12.04 13.55
N GLU A 215 19.45 -13.28 13.99
CA GLU A 215 18.40 -14.17 13.50
C GLU A 215 17.01 -13.56 13.72
N ASP A 216 16.13 -13.72 12.73
CA ASP A 216 14.79 -13.13 12.66
C ASP A 216 14.74 -11.60 12.75
N SER A 217 15.84 -10.89 12.50
CA SER A 217 15.84 -9.43 12.42
C SER A 217 15.48 -8.90 11.04
N SER A 218 15.00 -7.66 10.99
CA SER A 218 14.79 -6.92 9.75
C SER A 218 15.77 -5.78 9.67
N ARG A 219 16.49 -5.68 8.56
CA ARG A 219 17.48 -4.62 8.32
C ARG A 219 16.92 -3.59 7.36
N ALA A 220 16.83 -2.35 7.82
CA ALA A 220 16.52 -1.20 6.98
C ALA A 220 17.78 -0.67 6.30
N ASP A 221 17.71 -0.31 5.02
CA ASP A 221 18.83 0.31 4.31
C ASP A 221 19.08 1.73 4.83
N VAL A 222 18.00 2.51 5.07
CA VAL A 222 18.08 3.85 5.69
C VAL A 222 16.98 4.02 6.73
N VAL A 223 17.30 4.66 7.84
CA VAL A 223 16.37 5.06 8.89
C VAL A 223 16.39 6.59 8.98
N TYR A 224 15.21 7.22 8.89
CA TYR A 224 15.06 8.63 9.17
C TYR A 224 14.53 8.84 10.60
N SER A 225 15.29 9.62 11.35
CA SER A 225 15.30 9.89 12.78
C SER A 225 14.02 9.71 13.61
N PRO A 226 14.16 9.40 14.91
CA PRO A 226 15.33 8.80 15.59
C PRO A 226 15.34 7.26 15.47
N ILE A 227 16.47 6.58 15.65
CA ILE A 227 16.57 5.11 15.42
C ILE A 227 15.74 4.27 16.40
N ASP A 228 15.45 4.78 17.60
CA ASP A 228 14.59 4.12 18.59
C ASP A 228 13.10 4.35 18.32
N ARG A 229 12.77 5.39 17.54
CA ARG A 229 11.40 5.70 17.12
C ARG A 229 11.40 6.33 15.73
N PRO A 230 11.69 5.56 14.67
CA PRO A 230 11.87 6.12 13.34
C PRO A 230 10.61 6.81 12.85
N LYS A 231 10.78 7.98 12.23
CA LYS A 231 9.70 8.62 11.46
C LYS A 231 9.36 7.80 10.21
N VAL A 232 10.37 7.17 9.60
CA VAL A 232 10.24 6.28 8.44
C VAL A 232 11.51 5.46 8.28
N VAL A 233 11.38 4.24 7.79
CA VAL A 233 12.51 3.45 7.26
C VAL A 233 12.39 3.32 5.76
N PHE A 234 13.52 3.35 5.07
CA PHE A 234 13.60 3.14 3.64
C PHE A 234 14.30 1.84 3.31
N ASP A 235 13.70 1.11 2.38
CA ASP A 235 14.19 -0.14 1.84
C ASP A 235 14.50 0.08 0.36
N LEU A 236 15.77 -0.08 -0.01
CA LEU A 236 16.25 0.09 -1.37
C LEU A 236 15.96 -1.19 -2.16
N LYS A 237 15.37 -1.05 -3.34
CA LYS A 237 15.17 -2.14 -4.29
C LYS A 237 15.80 -1.79 -5.63
N THR A 238 16.48 -2.76 -6.24
CA THR A 238 17.22 -2.58 -7.51
C THR A 238 16.80 -3.64 -8.53
N GLY A 239 16.84 -3.27 -9.82
CA GLY A 239 16.40 -4.14 -10.91
C GLY A 239 14.98 -4.68 -10.69
N LEU A 240 14.79 -5.99 -10.85
CA LEU A 240 13.50 -6.67 -10.67
C LEU A 240 13.16 -6.96 -9.19
N ALA A 241 13.98 -6.54 -8.23
CA ALA A 241 13.69 -6.78 -6.82
C ALA A 241 12.51 -5.92 -6.35
N TYR A 242 11.68 -6.51 -5.49
CA TYR A 242 10.55 -5.85 -4.85
C TYR A 242 10.47 -6.27 -3.39
N LEU A 243 9.78 -5.48 -2.57
CA LEU A 243 9.51 -5.83 -1.19
C LEU A 243 8.42 -6.90 -1.15
N THR A 244 8.76 -8.12 -0.76
CA THR A 244 7.79 -9.22 -0.66
C THR A 244 6.91 -9.08 0.57
N TRP A 245 5.73 -9.72 0.56
CA TRP A 245 4.84 -9.77 1.72
C TRP A 245 5.51 -10.37 2.98
N GLY A 246 6.37 -11.39 2.79
CA GLY A 246 7.15 -11.96 3.89
C GLY A 246 8.11 -10.95 4.52
N GLN A 247 8.78 -10.13 3.70
CA GLN A 247 9.66 -9.07 4.19
C GLN A 247 8.87 -7.94 4.86
N PHE A 248 7.71 -7.58 4.31
CA PHE A 248 6.82 -6.58 4.92
C PHE A 248 6.32 -7.02 6.31
N ASN A 249 5.87 -8.27 6.46
CA ASN A 249 5.49 -8.81 7.77
C ASN A 249 6.67 -8.86 8.74
N ALA A 250 7.87 -9.21 8.25
CA ALA A 250 9.07 -9.18 9.07
C ALA A 250 9.31 -7.76 9.61
N TYR A 251 9.20 -6.73 8.76
CA TYR A 251 9.25 -5.34 9.21
C TYR A 251 8.17 -5.01 10.24
N GLY A 252 6.91 -5.41 10.01
CA GLY A 252 5.82 -5.19 10.98
C GLY A 252 6.04 -5.85 12.34
N LYS A 253 6.73 -6.99 12.38
CA LYS A 253 7.12 -7.70 13.62
C LYS A 253 8.32 -7.05 14.31
N ASN A 254 9.25 -6.50 13.53
CA ASN A 254 10.58 -6.19 14.02
C ASN A 254 10.85 -4.71 14.25
N LEU A 255 10.25 -3.82 13.46
CA LEU A 255 10.42 -2.38 13.61
C LEU A 255 9.69 -1.85 14.86
N PRO A 256 10.07 -0.66 15.36
CA PRO A 256 9.29 0.04 16.37
C PRO A 256 7.83 0.24 15.91
N LEU A 257 6.90 0.21 16.86
CA LEU A 257 5.47 0.28 16.57
C LEU A 257 5.12 1.52 15.71
N ASN A 258 4.26 1.33 14.70
CA ASN A 258 3.81 2.37 13.76
C ASN A 258 4.95 3.02 12.93
N THR A 259 6.07 2.33 12.75
CA THR A 259 7.12 2.79 11.84
C THR A 259 6.70 2.55 10.38
N PRO A 260 6.53 3.58 9.56
CA PRO A 260 6.23 3.39 8.14
C PRO A 260 7.48 2.90 7.41
N VAL A 261 7.29 2.02 6.43
CA VAL A 261 8.33 1.49 5.55
C VAL A 261 8.10 2.06 4.16
N SER A 262 9.10 2.72 3.57
CA SER A 262 9.04 3.31 2.24
C SER A 262 10.05 2.64 1.31
N VAL A 263 9.61 2.23 0.12
CA VAL A 263 10.51 1.66 -0.88
C VAL A 263 11.09 2.77 -1.73
N ILE A 264 12.42 2.75 -1.89
CA ILE A 264 13.15 3.57 -2.86
C ILE A 264 13.66 2.65 -3.95
N ARG A 265 13.48 3.05 -5.20
CA ARG A 265 13.98 2.32 -6.35
C ARG A 265 14.67 3.30 -7.28
N PRO A 266 15.97 3.13 -7.58
CA PRO A 266 16.63 3.92 -8.59
C PRO A 266 15.80 3.95 -9.88
N GLU A 267 15.46 5.15 -10.34
CA GLU A 267 14.82 5.37 -11.63
C GLU A 267 15.91 5.45 -12.68
N GLY A 268 16.48 4.29 -13.01
CA GLY A 268 17.41 4.11 -14.11
C GLY A 268 16.68 3.58 -15.33
N VAL A 269 16.35 4.51 -16.23
CA VAL A 269 16.01 4.36 -17.66
C VAL A 269 16.00 2.90 -18.16
N GLU A 270 14.81 2.35 -18.41
CA GLU A 270 14.64 1.16 -19.27
C GLU A 270 15.27 1.38 -20.65
#